data_AF-A0A0F8T2R6-F1
#
_entry.id   AF-A0A0F8T2R6-F1
#
_cell.length_a   1.000
_cell.length_b   1.000
_cell.length_c   1.000
_cell.angle_alpha   90.00
_cell.angle_beta   90.00
_cell.angle_gamma   90.00
#
_symmetry.space_group_name_H-M   'P 1'
#
loop_
_entity.id
_entity.type
_entity.pdbx_description
1 polymer ?
#
loop_
_entity_poly.entity_id
_entity_poly.type
_entity_poly.pdbx_seq_one_letter_code
_entity_poly.pdbx_strand_id
1 'polypeptide(L)'
;MQVGNRSIIRKSEKKIEYEEEFTPIDDIKADMNNINISGRILDISEVRTFEKKDGSTGRVGNVLLGDSTGKIRLTLWDEKTDILEEIDFDETVEVLNAYSRENTFSQQVELNLGARGIIQRSEKKVEYREKFTDIADIIPGESYSVQGKVAEIGELREFEKEDGTENVVANLQLKDDTGSIRLTLWGEQAYVIEDLDIDSEIQIIDAYARYGLNEEIELSVGNRSRVIIL
;
A
#
# COMPACT_ATOMS: atom_id res chain seq x y z
N MET A 1 -3.67 20.73 -36.81
CA MET A 1 -2.45 20.84 -37.64
C MET A 1 -2.86 20.61 -39.09
N GLN A 2 -2.91 21.67 -39.90
CA GLN A 2 -3.38 21.59 -41.30
C GLN A 2 -2.16 21.49 -42.22
N VAL A 3 -1.97 20.30 -42.81
CA VAL A 3 -0.82 20.02 -43.67
C VAL A 3 -1.20 20.43 -45.10
N GLY A 4 -0.58 21.46 -45.66
CA GLY A 4 -0.94 22.00 -46.97
C GLY A 4 -0.59 21.06 -48.14
N ASN A 5 -1.25 21.25 -49.29
CA ASN A 5 -1.21 20.42 -50.52
C ASN A 5 0.18 20.16 -51.16
N ARG A 6 1.29 20.60 -50.55
CA ARG A 6 2.67 20.33 -50.99
C ARG A 6 3.56 19.73 -49.90
N SER A 7 2.98 19.22 -48.83
CA SER A 7 3.73 18.65 -47.71
C SER A 7 4.06 17.19 -48.00
N ILE A 8 5.34 16.84 -47.91
CA ILE A 8 5.83 15.47 -48.10
C ILE A 8 6.12 14.89 -46.71
N ILE A 9 5.32 13.92 -46.29
CA ILE A 9 5.61 13.14 -45.09
C ILE A 9 6.59 12.05 -45.50
N ARG A 10 7.79 12.04 -44.89
CA ARG A 10 8.76 10.95 -45.04
C ARG A 10 8.95 10.28 -43.70
N LYS A 11 8.92 8.94 -43.70
CA LYS A 11 9.31 8.16 -42.52
C LYS A 11 10.80 8.40 -42.28
N SER A 12 11.15 8.88 -41.09
CA SER A 12 12.55 8.97 -40.69
C SER A 12 13.05 7.57 -40.36
N GLU A 13 14.26 7.24 -40.81
CA GLU A 13 14.99 6.03 -40.38
C GLU A 13 15.73 6.25 -39.06
N LYS A 14 15.66 7.46 -38.48
CA LYS A 14 16.26 7.77 -37.19
C LYS A 14 15.51 6.99 -36.11
N LYS A 15 16.15 5.96 -35.57
CA LYS A 15 15.75 5.31 -34.32
C LYS A 15 16.02 6.32 -33.21
N ILE A 16 14.96 6.83 -32.59
CA ILE A 16 15.06 7.61 -31.35
C ILE A 16 15.01 6.59 -30.23
N GLU A 17 16.15 6.38 -29.57
CA GLU A 17 16.17 5.70 -28.27
C GLU A 17 15.74 6.73 -27.23
N TYR A 18 14.56 6.52 -26.67
CA TYR A 18 14.04 7.27 -25.54
C TYR A 18 13.99 6.28 -24.37
N GLU A 19 14.83 6.51 -23.37
CA GLU A 19 14.70 5.82 -22.10
C GLU A 19 13.69 6.60 -21.26
N GLU A 20 12.61 5.94 -20.85
CA GLU A 20 11.70 6.50 -19.86
C GLU A 20 12.48 6.69 -18.55
N GLU A 21 12.53 7.91 -18.04
CA GLU A 21 13.10 8.18 -16.72
C GLU A 21 12.12 7.70 -15.65
N PHE A 22 12.61 6.89 -14.71
CA PHE A 22 11.84 6.38 -13.57
C PHE A 22 12.21 7.15 -12.31
N THR A 23 11.19 7.61 -11.59
CA THR A 23 11.32 8.35 -10.33
C THR A 23 11.38 7.36 -9.16
N PRO A 24 12.38 7.45 -8.27
CA PRO A 24 12.35 6.70 -7.02
C PRO A 24 11.10 7.05 -6.20
N ILE A 25 10.49 6.07 -5.54
CA ILE A 25 9.23 6.28 -4.82
C ILE A 25 9.33 7.39 -3.77
N ASP A 26 10.43 7.44 -3.01
CA ASP A 26 10.65 8.42 -1.94
C ASP A 26 10.82 9.87 -2.44
N ASP A 27 11.14 10.05 -3.73
CA ASP A 27 11.27 11.37 -4.36
C ASP A 27 9.90 11.96 -4.78
N ILE A 28 8.82 11.18 -4.69
CA ILE A 28 7.48 11.60 -5.11
C ILE A 28 6.83 12.48 -4.05
N LYS A 29 6.54 13.72 -4.42
CA LYS A 29 5.86 14.73 -3.60
C LYS A 29 4.45 14.95 -4.11
N ALA A 30 3.60 15.58 -3.30
CA ALA A 30 2.26 15.96 -3.73
C ALA A 30 2.29 16.85 -5.00
N ASP A 31 1.23 16.76 -5.81
CA ASP A 31 0.98 17.59 -6.99
C ASP A 31 2.00 17.47 -8.15
N MET A 32 2.78 16.39 -8.17
CA MET A 32 3.66 16.03 -9.28
C MET A 32 2.87 15.34 -10.40
N ASN A 33 3.32 15.51 -11.64
CA ASN A 33 2.68 14.99 -12.84
C ASN A 33 3.70 14.27 -13.73
N ASN A 34 3.23 13.43 -14.65
CA ASN A 34 4.07 12.63 -15.56
C ASN A 34 5.10 11.78 -14.82
N ILE A 35 4.68 11.18 -13.71
CA ILE A 35 5.52 10.30 -12.91
C ILE A 35 5.54 8.92 -13.54
N ASN A 36 6.74 8.38 -13.72
CA ASN A 36 6.96 6.99 -14.08
C ASN A 36 7.64 6.28 -12.90
N ILE A 37 7.15 5.11 -12.49
CA ILE A 37 7.79 4.28 -11.45
C ILE A 37 7.89 2.83 -11.92
N SER A 38 8.90 2.13 -11.41
CA SER A 38 9.00 0.67 -11.50
C SER A 38 8.96 0.15 -10.08
N GLY A 39 7.96 -0.67 -9.76
CA GLY A 39 7.68 -1.10 -8.40
C GLY A 39 7.33 -2.57 -8.33
N ARG A 40 7.77 -3.22 -7.26
CA ARG A 40 7.34 -4.56 -6.85
C ARG A 40 5.98 -4.46 -6.17
N ILE A 41 5.06 -5.35 -6.49
CA ILE A 41 3.72 -5.39 -5.90
C ILE A 41 3.81 -5.94 -4.47
N LEU A 42 3.37 -5.13 -3.52
CA LEU A 42 3.33 -5.45 -2.09
C LEU A 42 1.91 -5.80 -1.62
N ASP A 43 0.89 -5.26 -2.27
CA ASP A 43 -0.52 -5.50 -1.94
C ASP A 43 -1.41 -5.16 -3.14
N ILE A 44 -2.49 -5.92 -3.31
CA ILE A 44 -3.53 -5.68 -4.32
C ILE A 44 -4.86 -5.63 -3.58
N SER A 45 -5.57 -4.51 -3.67
CA SER A 45 -6.88 -4.39 -3.05
C SER A 45 -7.97 -5.00 -3.93
N GLU A 46 -9.06 -5.44 -3.29
CA GLU A 46 -10.29 -5.76 -4.01
C GLU A 46 -10.80 -4.57 -4.83
N VAL A 47 -11.38 -4.87 -6.00
CA VAL A 47 -12.03 -3.88 -6.85
C VAL A 47 -13.41 -3.56 -6.29
N ARG A 48 -13.63 -2.30 -5.95
CA ARG A 48 -14.92 -1.81 -5.48
C ARG A 48 -15.70 -1.15 -6.61
N THR A 49 -17.01 -1.40 -6.64
CA THR A 49 -17.94 -0.77 -7.58
C THR A 49 -18.81 0.28 -6.89
N PHE A 50 -19.22 1.31 -7.63
CA PHE A 50 -20.13 2.35 -7.15
C PHE A 50 -20.94 2.95 -8.30
N GLU A 51 -22.06 3.61 -8.00
CA GLU A 51 -22.85 4.34 -9.00
C GLU A 51 -22.31 5.77 -9.18
N LYS A 52 -22.00 6.16 -10.42
CA LYS A 52 -21.59 7.53 -10.78
C LYS A 52 -22.81 8.44 -10.86
N LYS A 53 -22.56 9.76 -10.85
CA LYS A 53 -23.62 10.78 -10.95
C LYS A 53 -24.46 10.68 -12.24
N ASP A 54 -23.89 10.11 -13.29
CA ASP A 54 -24.56 9.89 -14.58
C ASP A 54 -25.30 8.54 -14.66
N GLY A 55 -25.34 7.77 -13.56
CA GLY A 55 -25.98 6.46 -13.46
C GLY A 55 -25.13 5.30 -13.99
N SER A 56 -23.93 5.55 -14.50
CA SER A 56 -23.01 4.48 -14.92
C SER A 56 -22.26 3.88 -13.72
N THR A 57 -21.80 2.63 -13.84
CA THR A 57 -21.00 1.97 -12.79
C THR A 57 -19.55 2.43 -12.88
N GLY A 58 -19.01 2.93 -11.77
CA GLY A 58 -17.58 3.16 -11.58
C GLY A 58 -16.90 2.02 -10.86
N ARG A 59 -15.59 1.85 -11.14
CA ARG A 59 -14.72 0.91 -10.44
C ARG A 59 -13.51 1.63 -9.88
N VAL A 60 -13.06 1.21 -8.70
CA VAL A 60 -11.83 1.67 -8.08
C VAL A 60 -11.09 0.50 -7.45
N GLY A 61 -9.78 0.48 -7.64
CA GLY A 61 -8.88 -0.50 -7.03
C GLY A 61 -7.52 0.13 -6.74
N ASN A 62 -6.76 -0.49 -5.86
CA ASN A 62 -5.46 -0.01 -5.43
C ASN A 62 -4.39 -1.09 -5.51
N VAL A 63 -3.17 -0.65 -5.78
CA VAL A 63 -1.96 -1.46 -5.66
C VAL A 63 -0.98 -0.73 -4.75
N LEU A 64 -0.37 -1.43 -3.81
CA LEU A 64 0.78 -0.93 -3.07
C LEU A 64 2.04 -1.38 -3.80
N LEU A 65 2.85 -0.41 -4.22
CA LEU A 65 4.09 -0.64 -4.96
C LEU A 65 5.27 -0.25 -4.10
N GLY A 66 6.34 -1.04 -4.14
CA GLY A 66 7.58 -0.80 -3.41
C GLY A 66 8.81 -0.81 -4.30
N ASP A 67 9.79 -0.01 -3.94
CA ASP A 67 11.15 -0.03 -4.49
C ASP A 67 12.17 0.08 -3.35
N SER A 68 13.46 0.18 -3.67
CA SER A 68 14.51 0.27 -2.65
C SER A 68 14.44 1.55 -1.78
N THR A 69 13.66 2.55 -2.18
CA THR A 69 13.55 3.84 -1.52
C THR A 69 12.33 3.93 -0.60
N GLY A 70 11.20 3.32 -1.00
CA GLY A 70 9.98 3.31 -0.20
C GLY A 70 8.83 2.53 -0.84
N LYS A 71 7.61 2.84 -0.39
CA LYS A 71 6.36 2.28 -0.94
C LYS A 71 5.33 3.37 -1.17
N ILE A 72 4.49 3.20 -2.20
CA ILE A 72 3.45 4.15 -2.56
C ILE A 72 2.20 3.43 -3.05
N ARG A 73 1.04 3.97 -2.67
CA ARG A 73 -0.26 3.49 -3.15
C ARG A 73 -0.55 4.09 -4.52
N LEU A 74 -0.90 3.24 -5.47
CA LEU A 74 -1.46 3.61 -6.77
C LEU A 74 -2.98 3.37 -6.77
N THR A 75 -3.73 4.35 -7.26
CA THR A 75 -5.18 4.24 -7.48
C THR A 75 -5.50 4.09 -8.96
N LEU A 76 -6.25 3.04 -9.27
CA LEU A 76 -6.75 2.69 -10.59
C LEU A 76 -8.26 2.92 -10.64
N TRP A 77 -8.75 3.41 -11.78
CA TRP A 77 -10.16 3.71 -11.99
C TRP A 77 -10.67 2.99 -13.23
N ASP A 78 -11.94 2.59 -13.18
CA ASP A 78 -12.69 2.03 -14.31
C ASP A 78 -11.94 0.90 -15.02
N GLU A 79 -11.77 0.96 -16.34
CA GLU A 79 -11.09 -0.08 -17.14
C GLU A 79 -9.65 -0.35 -16.70
N LYS A 80 -8.98 0.60 -16.03
CA LYS A 80 -7.62 0.37 -15.54
C LYS A 80 -7.57 -0.58 -14.35
N THR A 81 -8.72 -0.89 -13.73
CA THR A 81 -8.79 -1.87 -12.64
C THR A 81 -8.73 -3.31 -13.14
N ASP A 82 -8.92 -3.57 -14.45
CA ASP A 82 -8.89 -4.92 -15.02
C ASP A 82 -7.54 -5.62 -14.82
N ILE A 83 -6.45 -4.86 -14.86
CA ILE A 83 -5.10 -5.41 -14.63
C ILE A 83 -4.91 -6.04 -13.24
N LEU A 84 -5.74 -5.67 -12.26
CA LEU A 84 -5.64 -6.21 -10.90
C LEU A 84 -5.98 -7.70 -10.82
N GLU A 85 -6.72 -8.22 -11.80
CA GLU A 85 -7.00 -9.66 -11.94
C GLU A 85 -5.88 -10.39 -12.68
N GLU A 86 -4.94 -9.65 -13.27
CA GLU A 86 -3.85 -10.21 -14.08
C GLU A 86 -2.53 -10.24 -13.31
N ILE A 87 -2.28 -9.28 -12.42
CA ILE A 87 -1.03 -9.18 -11.66
C ILE A 87 -1.14 -9.88 -10.31
N ASP A 88 0.00 -10.37 -9.82
CA ASP A 88 0.09 -11.05 -8.52
C ASP A 88 1.04 -10.35 -7.55
N PHE A 89 0.91 -10.67 -6.27
CA PHE A 89 1.91 -10.28 -5.26
C PHE A 89 3.32 -10.69 -5.72
N ASP A 90 4.31 -9.88 -5.38
CA ASP A 90 5.73 -10.09 -5.75
C ASP A 90 6.08 -9.81 -7.23
N GLU A 91 5.11 -9.65 -8.14
CA GLU A 91 5.42 -9.25 -9.51
C GLU A 91 5.93 -7.80 -9.58
N THR A 92 6.69 -7.49 -10.63
CA THR A 92 7.11 -6.11 -10.93
C THR A 92 6.23 -5.50 -12.01
N VAL A 93 5.81 -4.26 -11.77
CA VAL A 93 5.07 -3.44 -12.73
C VAL A 93 5.78 -2.12 -12.98
N GLU A 94 5.54 -1.58 -14.17
CA GLU A 94 5.84 -0.20 -14.50
C GLU A 94 4.55 0.60 -14.58
N VAL A 95 4.57 1.77 -13.96
CA VAL A 95 3.50 2.75 -14.01
C VAL A 95 4.03 3.95 -14.77
N LEU A 96 3.35 4.36 -15.82
CA LEU A 96 3.76 5.47 -16.68
C LEU A 96 2.70 6.57 -16.65
N ASN A 97 3.15 7.83 -16.67
CA ASN A 97 2.30 9.02 -16.73
C ASN A 97 1.27 9.11 -15.58
N ALA A 98 1.65 8.67 -14.38
CA ALA A 98 0.85 8.89 -13.17
C ALA A 98 0.96 10.35 -12.70
N TYR A 99 0.09 10.74 -11.79
CA TYR A 99 0.19 11.98 -11.04
C TYR A 99 0.01 11.68 -9.55
N SER A 100 0.67 12.46 -8.71
CA SER A 100 0.56 12.33 -7.26
C SER A 100 -0.45 13.33 -6.71
N ARG A 101 -1.05 12.97 -5.59
CA ARG A 101 -1.86 13.87 -4.77
C ARG A 101 -1.63 13.55 -3.30
N GLU A 102 -1.86 14.53 -2.44
CA GLU A 102 -1.96 14.26 -1.01
C GLU A 102 -3.38 13.79 -0.67
N ASN A 103 -3.49 12.68 0.05
CA ASN A 103 -4.76 12.20 0.55
C ASN A 103 -5.23 13.10 1.69
N THR A 104 -6.39 13.72 1.56
CA THR A 104 -6.91 14.69 2.55
C THR A 104 -7.12 14.08 3.94
N PHE A 105 -7.33 12.77 4.05
CA PHE A 105 -7.59 12.11 5.33
C PHE A 105 -6.31 11.56 5.96
N SER A 106 -5.48 10.83 5.19
CA SER A 106 -4.24 10.25 5.73
C SER A 106 -3.05 11.21 5.67
N GLN A 107 -3.14 12.33 4.94
CA GLN A 107 -2.02 13.23 4.64
C GLN A 107 -0.82 12.54 3.97
N GLN A 108 -1.06 11.36 3.38
CA GLN A 108 -0.04 10.60 2.65
C GLN A 108 -0.10 10.94 1.17
N VAL A 109 1.08 11.00 0.53
CA VAL A 109 1.19 11.12 -0.92
C VAL A 109 0.84 9.78 -1.57
N GLU A 110 -0.04 9.82 -2.56
CA GLU A 110 -0.47 8.66 -3.33
C GLU A 110 -0.49 8.97 -4.84
N LEU A 111 -0.30 7.94 -5.65
CA LEU A 111 -0.41 8.03 -7.10
C LEU A 111 -1.83 7.75 -7.58
N ASN A 112 -2.24 8.47 -8.60
CA ASN A 112 -3.44 8.17 -9.38
C ASN A 112 -3.07 7.94 -10.84
N LEU A 113 -3.66 6.90 -11.42
CA LEU A 113 -3.49 6.60 -12.82
C LEU A 113 -4.56 7.31 -13.65
N GLY A 114 -4.19 8.48 -14.18
CA GLY A 114 -5.07 9.32 -14.99
C GLY A 114 -5.41 8.69 -16.35
N ALA A 115 -6.19 9.39 -17.17
CA ALA A 115 -6.65 8.90 -18.48
C ALA A 115 -5.50 8.43 -19.40
N ARG A 116 -4.35 9.13 -19.37
CA ARG A 116 -3.14 8.81 -20.17
C ARG A 116 -2.18 7.85 -19.47
N GLY A 117 -2.47 7.50 -18.21
CA GLY A 117 -1.62 6.64 -17.41
C GLY A 117 -1.69 5.20 -17.88
N ILE A 118 -0.56 4.50 -17.82
CA ILE A 118 -0.43 3.09 -18.19
C ILE A 118 0.16 2.35 -17.00
N ILE A 119 -0.32 1.15 -16.75
CA ILE A 119 0.32 0.18 -15.86
C ILE A 119 0.53 -1.09 -16.68
N GLN A 120 1.72 -1.67 -16.57
CA GLN A 120 2.09 -2.87 -17.32
C GLN A 120 3.06 -3.74 -16.50
N ARG A 121 3.05 -5.05 -16.73
CA ARG A 121 4.06 -5.95 -16.15
C ARG A 121 5.44 -5.62 -16.71
N SER A 122 6.46 -5.87 -15.90
CA SER A 122 7.86 -5.68 -16.29
C SER A 122 8.71 -6.84 -15.77
N GLU A 123 9.70 -7.24 -16.58
CA GLU A 123 10.69 -8.24 -16.19
C GLU A 123 11.86 -7.63 -15.38
N LYS A 124 11.82 -6.31 -15.13
CA LYS A 124 12.80 -5.64 -14.27
C LYS A 124 12.78 -6.27 -12.88
N LYS A 125 13.96 -6.44 -12.31
CA LYS A 125 14.09 -6.82 -10.89
C LYS A 125 14.07 -5.55 -10.06
N VAL A 126 12.98 -5.34 -9.32
CA VAL A 126 12.87 -4.26 -8.33
C VAL A 126 12.97 -4.87 -6.94
N GLU A 127 14.02 -4.50 -6.22
CA GLU A 127 14.20 -4.91 -4.83
C GLU A 127 13.36 -4.01 -3.92
N TYR A 128 12.68 -4.62 -2.95
CA TYR A 128 11.98 -3.92 -1.87
C TYR A 128 12.35 -4.58 -0.55
N ARG A 129 12.62 -3.75 0.46
CA ARG A 129 12.80 -4.19 1.84
C ARG A 129 12.03 -3.27 2.76
N GLU A 130 11.16 -3.86 3.57
CA GLU A 130 10.44 -3.15 4.60
C GLU A 130 11.42 -2.55 5.64
N LYS A 131 11.14 -1.32 6.06
CA LYS A 131 11.91 -0.64 7.11
C LYS A 131 11.22 -0.88 8.44
N PHE A 132 11.87 -1.66 9.30
CA PHE A 132 11.38 -1.91 10.66
C PHE A 132 11.89 -0.83 11.61
N THR A 133 11.02 -0.40 12.52
CA THR A 133 11.32 0.56 13.58
C THR A 133 11.51 -0.21 14.88
N ASP A 134 12.53 0.18 15.64
CA ASP A 134 12.77 -0.34 16.98
C ASP A 134 11.59 0.03 17.89
N ILE A 135 11.08 -0.90 18.67
CA ILE A 135 9.89 -0.68 19.51
C ILE A 135 10.08 0.52 20.45
N ALA A 136 11.29 0.74 20.97
CA ALA A 136 11.59 1.85 21.87
C ALA A 136 11.49 3.25 21.20
N ASP A 137 11.56 3.33 19.87
CA ASP A 137 11.53 4.59 19.12
C ASP A 137 10.11 4.98 18.66
N ILE A 138 9.11 4.14 18.93
CA ILE A 138 7.74 4.37 18.48
C ILE A 138 7.10 5.51 19.26
N ILE A 139 6.52 6.46 18.52
CA ILE A 139 5.71 7.55 19.05
C ILE A 139 4.29 7.51 18.47
N PRO A 140 3.27 7.99 19.19
CA PRO A 140 1.91 7.96 18.68
C PRO A 140 1.70 9.00 17.57
N GLY A 141 0.81 8.69 16.63
CA GLY A 141 0.40 9.58 15.55
C GLY A 141 0.83 9.15 14.14
N GLU A 142 1.69 8.13 14.04
CA GLU A 142 2.24 7.63 12.78
C GLU A 142 2.05 6.11 12.65
N SER A 143 2.33 5.57 11.46
CA SER A 143 2.33 4.12 11.22
C SER A 143 3.77 3.60 11.19
N TYR A 144 3.99 2.46 11.84
CA TYR A 144 5.29 1.79 11.88
C TYR A 144 5.17 0.34 11.46
N SER A 145 6.22 -0.15 10.81
CA SER A 145 6.47 -1.58 10.68
C SER A 145 7.39 -2.02 11.81
N VAL A 146 7.08 -3.11 12.50
CA VAL A 146 7.90 -3.67 13.60
C VAL A 146 8.11 -5.16 13.40
N GLN A 147 9.20 -5.69 13.91
CA GLN A 147 9.49 -7.13 13.91
C GLN A 147 9.90 -7.54 15.32
N GLY A 148 9.38 -8.66 15.80
CA GLY A 148 9.71 -9.15 17.13
C GLY A 148 9.14 -10.51 17.44
N LYS A 149 9.24 -10.90 18.71
CA LYS A 149 8.71 -12.15 19.25
C LYS A 149 7.45 -11.91 20.06
N VAL A 150 6.49 -12.81 19.91
CA VAL A 150 5.27 -12.82 20.71
C VAL A 150 5.62 -13.18 22.16
N ALA A 151 5.40 -12.26 23.08
CA ALA A 151 5.65 -12.44 24.51
C ALA A 151 4.39 -12.80 25.30
N GLU A 152 3.21 -12.40 24.80
CA GLU A 152 1.90 -12.71 25.39
C GLU A 152 0.85 -12.74 24.29
N ILE A 153 -0.11 -13.67 24.40
CA ILE A 153 -1.27 -13.78 23.51
C ILE A 153 -2.53 -13.63 24.36
N GLY A 154 -3.35 -12.63 24.03
CA GLY A 154 -4.66 -12.44 24.64
C GLY A 154 -5.74 -13.30 23.96
N GLU A 155 -6.98 -13.11 24.38
CA GLU A 155 -8.12 -13.85 23.83
C GLU A 155 -8.73 -13.14 22.61
N LEU A 156 -9.23 -13.95 21.67
CA LEU A 156 -10.08 -13.49 20.58
C LEU A 156 -11.45 -13.09 21.13
N ARG A 157 -11.93 -11.89 20.81
CA ARG A 157 -13.19 -11.35 21.30
C ARG A 157 -14.04 -10.81 20.17
N GLU A 158 -15.21 -11.40 19.99
CA GLU A 158 -16.24 -10.91 19.07
C GLU A 158 -17.18 -9.94 19.78
N PHE A 159 -17.62 -8.91 19.06
CA PHE A 159 -18.56 -7.90 19.55
C PHE A 159 -19.37 -7.28 18.41
N GLU A 160 -20.55 -6.76 18.73
CA GLU A 160 -21.38 -5.97 17.81
C GLU A 160 -21.07 -4.48 17.99
N LYS A 161 -20.87 -3.75 16.88
CA LYS A 161 -20.73 -2.30 16.87
C LYS A 161 -22.10 -1.63 17.01
N GLU A 162 -22.10 -0.34 17.30
CA GLU A 162 -23.33 0.47 17.40
C GLU A 162 -24.18 0.47 16.13
N ASP A 163 -23.58 0.25 14.96
CA ASP A 163 -24.28 0.17 13.67
C ASP A 163 -24.84 -1.23 13.35
N GLY A 164 -24.73 -2.17 14.30
CA GLY A 164 -25.17 -3.56 14.16
C GLY A 164 -24.19 -4.46 13.41
N THR A 165 -23.01 -3.96 13.01
CA THR A 165 -21.99 -4.79 12.37
C THR A 165 -21.17 -5.55 13.41
N GLU A 166 -20.95 -6.84 13.19
CA GLU A 166 -20.06 -7.65 14.02
C GLU A 166 -18.59 -7.32 13.71
N ASN A 167 -17.75 -7.42 14.72
CA ASN A 167 -16.31 -7.25 14.60
C ASN A 167 -15.58 -8.08 15.65
N VAL A 168 -14.29 -8.28 15.43
CA VAL A 168 -13.44 -9.08 16.31
C VAL A 168 -12.20 -8.28 16.70
N VAL A 169 -11.71 -8.52 17.90
CA VAL A 169 -10.49 -7.93 18.42
C VAL A 169 -9.68 -8.96 19.19
N ALA A 170 -8.37 -8.90 19.04
CA ALA A 170 -7.40 -9.63 19.85
C ALA A 170 -6.29 -8.69 20.30
N ASN A 171 -5.59 -9.06 21.36
CA ASN A 171 -4.40 -8.34 21.81
C ASN A 171 -3.23 -9.30 21.92
N LEU A 172 -2.03 -8.81 21.64
CA LEU A 172 -0.80 -9.54 21.92
C LEU A 172 0.29 -8.57 22.35
N GLN A 173 1.30 -9.08 23.04
CA GLN A 173 2.50 -8.32 23.39
C GLN A 173 3.62 -8.76 22.46
N LEU A 174 4.19 -7.81 21.72
CA LEU A 174 5.35 -8.03 20.85
C LEU A 174 6.60 -7.46 21.52
N LYS A 175 7.70 -8.19 21.47
CA LYS A 175 8.98 -7.80 22.06
C LYS A 175 10.12 -7.89 21.05
N ASP A 176 10.98 -6.89 21.04
CA ASP A 176 12.27 -6.92 20.36
C ASP A 176 13.41 -6.69 21.39
N ASP A 177 14.63 -6.44 20.92
CA ASP A 177 15.78 -6.19 21.78
C ASP A 177 15.73 -4.83 22.49
N THR A 178 14.87 -3.92 22.03
CA THR A 178 14.77 -2.53 22.50
C THR A 178 13.62 -2.31 23.48
N GLY A 179 12.53 -3.07 23.35
CA GLY A 179 11.33 -2.85 24.14
C GLY A 179 10.24 -3.88 23.90
N SER A 180 9.06 -3.56 24.43
CA SER A 180 7.86 -4.37 24.32
C SER A 180 6.67 -3.46 24.07
N ILE A 181 5.81 -3.83 23.13
CA ILE A 181 4.63 -3.04 22.74
C ILE A 181 3.41 -3.92 22.61
N ARG A 182 2.26 -3.37 23.01
CA ARG A 182 0.97 -4.00 22.80
C ARG A 182 0.53 -3.82 21.36
N LEU A 183 0.07 -4.90 20.74
CA LEU A 183 -0.69 -4.84 19.49
C LEU A 183 -2.18 -5.03 19.79
N THR A 184 -3.01 -4.23 19.15
CA THR A 184 -4.46 -4.44 19.09
C THR A 184 -4.82 -4.82 17.66
N LEU A 185 -5.15 -6.09 17.46
CA LEU A 185 -5.51 -6.67 16.18
C LEU A 185 -7.02 -6.54 15.97
N TRP A 186 -7.45 -5.99 14.85
CA TRP A 186 -8.85 -5.77 14.52
C TRP A 186 -9.29 -6.58 13.30
N GLY A 187 -10.55 -7.02 13.31
CA GLY A 187 -11.16 -7.71 12.18
C GLY A 187 -10.39 -8.99 11.82
N GLU A 188 -10.19 -9.24 10.53
CA GLU A 188 -9.51 -10.46 10.07
C GLU A 188 -8.11 -10.65 10.65
N GLN A 189 -7.40 -9.55 10.94
CA GLN A 189 -6.06 -9.62 11.54
C GLN A 189 -6.09 -10.24 12.94
N ALA A 190 -7.23 -10.21 13.65
CA ALA A 190 -7.34 -10.76 14.99
C ALA A 190 -7.21 -12.29 15.02
N TYR A 191 -7.67 -12.99 13.98
CA TYR A 191 -7.64 -14.46 13.94
C TYR A 191 -6.22 -15.04 13.86
N VAL A 192 -5.22 -14.24 13.50
CA VAL A 192 -3.81 -14.69 13.45
C VAL A 192 -3.33 -15.25 14.79
N ILE A 193 -3.93 -14.84 15.92
CA ILE A 193 -3.55 -15.36 17.24
C ILE A 193 -3.80 -16.85 17.41
N GLU A 194 -4.68 -17.44 16.59
CA GLU A 194 -4.97 -18.88 16.61
C GLU A 194 -3.79 -19.71 16.07
N ASP A 195 -2.94 -19.09 15.25
CA ASP A 195 -1.76 -19.70 14.62
C ASP A 195 -0.43 -19.28 15.30
N LEU A 196 -0.51 -18.57 16.43
CA LEU A 196 0.66 -18.07 17.16
C LEU A 196 0.88 -18.80 18.49
N ASP A 197 2.15 -18.96 18.83
CA ASP A 197 2.61 -19.39 20.14
C ASP A 197 3.47 -18.29 20.78
N ILE A 198 3.74 -18.43 22.08
CA ILE A 198 4.79 -17.64 22.72
C ILE A 198 6.13 -17.93 22.01
N ASP A 199 6.93 -16.89 21.83
CA ASP A 199 8.18 -16.85 21.06
C ASP A 199 8.04 -16.95 19.54
N SER A 200 6.82 -17.03 18.98
CA SER A 200 6.61 -16.88 17.53
C SER A 200 7.23 -15.57 17.04
N GLU A 201 8.01 -15.64 15.97
CA GLU A 201 8.57 -14.46 15.30
C GLU A 201 7.58 -13.92 14.28
N ILE A 202 7.20 -12.66 14.42
CA ILE A 202 6.25 -12.00 13.52
C ILE A 202 6.75 -10.64 13.07
N GLN A 203 6.30 -10.24 11.89
CA GLN A 203 6.40 -8.88 11.37
C GLN A 203 5.02 -8.26 11.32
N ILE A 204 4.93 -7.00 11.74
CA ILE A 204 3.75 -6.17 11.62
C ILE A 204 4.10 -5.05 10.66
N ILE A 205 3.33 -4.89 9.60
CA ILE A 205 3.53 -3.87 8.58
C ILE A 205 2.48 -2.79 8.73
N ASP A 206 2.90 -1.51 8.73
CA ASP A 206 2.04 -0.33 8.73
C ASP A 206 0.97 -0.31 9.85
N ALA A 207 1.35 -0.68 11.07
CA ALA A 207 0.45 -0.55 12.22
C ALA A 207 0.46 0.88 12.77
N TYR A 208 -0.72 1.41 13.07
CA TYR A 208 -0.87 2.79 13.53
C TYR A 208 -0.61 2.91 15.03
N ALA A 209 0.39 3.70 15.41
CA ALA A 209 0.71 3.98 16.79
C ALA A 209 -0.26 4.99 17.39
N ARG A 210 -0.86 4.62 18.53
CA ARG A 210 -1.82 5.45 19.26
C ARG A 210 -1.66 5.28 20.77
N TYR A 211 -2.27 6.18 21.53
CA TYR A 211 -2.46 5.97 22.96
C TYR A 211 -3.56 4.95 23.21
N GLY A 212 -3.24 3.90 23.96
CA GLY A 212 -4.19 2.93 24.48
C GLY A 212 -4.97 3.47 25.69
N LEU A 213 -5.83 2.63 26.25
CA LEU A 213 -6.73 2.99 27.37
C LEU A 213 -6.00 3.46 28.64
N ASN A 214 -4.75 3.03 28.83
CA ASN A 214 -3.93 3.38 29.99
C ASN A 214 -2.88 4.46 29.68
N GLU A 215 -3.04 5.20 28.57
CA GLU A 215 -2.06 6.18 28.06
C GLU A 215 -0.69 5.58 27.65
N GLU A 216 -0.56 4.26 27.65
CA GLU A 216 0.57 3.56 27.04
C GLU A 216 0.45 3.56 25.51
N ILE A 217 1.59 3.58 24.82
CA ILE A 217 1.62 3.50 23.36
C ILE A 217 1.31 2.06 22.95
N GLU A 218 0.37 1.89 22.02
CA GLU A 218 0.04 0.62 21.40
C GLU A 218 0.00 0.76 19.87
N LEU A 219 0.19 -0.36 19.17
CA LEU A 219 0.04 -0.45 17.72
C LEU A 219 -1.33 -1.02 17.38
N SER A 220 -2.14 -0.22 16.69
CA SER A 220 -3.42 -0.66 16.12
C SER A 220 -3.18 -1.30 14.76
N VAL A 221 -3.44 -2.61 14.67
CA VAL A 221 -3.29 -3.42 13.46
C VAL A 221 -4.68 -3.66 12.88
N GLY A 222 -4.99 -3.01 11.75
CA GLY A 222 -6.30 -3.11 11.09
C GLY A 222 -6.18 -3.42 9.61
N ASN A 223 -7.20 -3.12 8.81
CA ASN A 223 -7.28 -3.47 7.39
C ASN A 223 -6.22 -2.82 6.48
N ARG A 224 -5.43 -1.88 7.00
CA ARG A 224 -4.29 -1.26 6.27
C ARG A 224 -2.94 -1.81 6.71
N SER A 225 -2.94 -2.67 7.73
CA SER A 225 -1.76 -3.29 8.29
C SER A 225 -1.71 -4.75 7.86
N ARG A 226 -0.54 -5.37 7.95
CA ARG A 226 -0.38 -6.80 7.66
C ARG A 226 0.41 -7.48 8.77
N VAL A 227 -0.02 -8.65 9.18
CA VAL A 227 0.75 -9.55 10.04
C VAL A 227 1.39 -10.64 9.19
N ILE A 228 2.68 -10.88 9.37
CA ILE A 228 3.45 -11.94 8.69
C ILE A 228 4.11 -12.79 9.77
N ILE A 229 3.83 -14.09 9.76
CA ILE A 229 4.50 -15.08 10.61
C ILE A 229 5.76 -15.56 9.87
N LEU A 230 6.90 -15.63 10.58
CA LEU A 230 8.22 -15.99 10.01
C LEU A 230 8.56 -17.48 10.18
#